data_AF-A0A8S0FIR0-F1
#
_entry.id   AF-A0A8S0FIR0-F1
#
_cell.length_a   1.000
_cell.length_b   1.000
_cell.length_c   1.000
_cell.angle_alpha   90.00
_cell.angle_beta   90.00
_cell.angle_gamma   90.00
#
_symmetry.space_group_name_H-M   'P 1'
#
loop_
_entity.id
_entity.type
_entity.pdbx_description
1 polymer ?
#
loop_
_entity_poly.entity_id
_entity_poly.type
_entity_poly.pdbx_seq_one_letter_code
_entity_poly.pdbx_strand_id
1 'polypeptide(L)' 'MIEMAEQMPITASEMLSVNGVGMRKLERFGKPFMALIRAHVDGDDEE' A
#
# COMPACT_ATOMS: atom_id res chain seq x y z
N MET A 1 6.18 -0.09 -8.94
CA MET A 1 6.63 -0.30 -7.55
C MET A 1 7.28 0.95 -6.98
N ILE A 2 8.06 1.71 -7.77
CA ILE A 2 8.63 3.01 -7.34
C ILE A 2 7.53 3.94 -6.78
N GLU A 3 6.46 4.21 -7.53
CA GLU A 3 5.37 5.09 -7.09
C GLU A 3 4.70 4.67 -5.78
N MET A 4 4.54 3.35 -5.55
CA MET A 4 3.96 2.84 -4.30
C MET A 4 4.90 3.04 -3.10
N ALA A 5 6.21 2.91 -3.33
CA ALA A 5 7.22 3.18 -2.30
C ALA A 5 7.35 4.68 -2.00
N GLU A 6 7.12 5.56 -2.99
CA GLU A 6 7.13 7.01 -2.82
C GLU A 6 5.86 7.52 -2.11
N GLN A 7 4.69 7.01 -2.48
CA GLN A 7 3.40 7.47 -1.94
C GLN A 7 3.00 6.79 -0.64
N MET A 8 3.52 5.59 -0.35
CA MET A 8 3.20 4.80 0.85
C MET A 8 1.70 4.78 1.18
N PRO A 9 0.83 4.31 0.26
CA PRO A 9 -0.62 4.30 0.47
C PRO A 9 -1.06 3.35 1.60
N ILE A 10 -1.85 3.84 2.54
CA ILE A 10 -2.35 3.07 3.70
C ILE A 10 -3.87 2.93 3.74
N THR A 11 -4.56 3.46 2.72
CA THR A 11 -6.01 3.35 2.51
C THR A 11 -6.36 2.85 1.11
N ALA A 12 -7.58 2.34 0.95
CA ALA A 12 -8.08 1.85 -0.34
C ALA A 12 -8.10 2.94 -1.43
N SER A 13 -8.45 4.18 -1.06
CA SER A 13 -8.49 5.30 -2.01
C SER A 13 -7.10 5.68 -2.51
N GLU A 14 -6.12 5.72 -1.60
CA GLU A 14 -4.72 5.99 -1.97
C GLU A 14 -4.17 4.86 -2.85
N MET A 15 -4.47 3.60 -2.52
CA MET A 15 -4.09 2.45 -3.35
C MET A 15 -4.63 2.57 -4.78
N LEU A 16 -5.88 3.01 -4.96
CA LEU A 16 -6.46 3.23 -6.29
C LEU A 16 -5.89 4.44 -7.03
N SER A 17 -5.18 5.33 -6.32
CA SER A 17 -4.50 6.48 -6.91
C SER A 17 -3.14 6.11 -7.52
N VAL A 18 -2.57 4.96 -7.12
CA VAL A 18 -1.31 4.44 -7.68
C VAL A 18 -1.54 3.86 -9.08
N ASN A 19 -0.73 4.27 -10.06
CA ASN A 19 -0.87 3.77 -11.42
C ASN A 19 -0.75 2.24 -11.50
N GLY A 20 -1.69 1.63 -12.22
CA GLY A 20 -1.73 0.18 -12.42
C GLY A 20 -2.30 -0.62 -11.23
N VAL A 21 -2.85 0.05 -10.20
CA VAL A 21 -3.65 -0.57 -9.14
C VAL A 21 -5.13 -0.25 -9.35
N GLY A 22 -5.86 -1.21 -9.92
CA GLY A 22 -7.32 -1.15 -10.03
C GLY A 22 -8.02 -2.02 -8.99
N MET A 23 -9.37 -1.96 -8.97
CA MET A 23 -10.22 -2.69 -8.02
C MET A 23 -9.85 -4.18 -7.85
N ARG A 24 -9.63 -4.92 -8.94
CA ARG A 24 -9.25 -6.35 -8.86
C ARG A 24 -7.94 -6.59 -8.10
N LYS A 25 -6.95 -5.72 -8.26
CA LYS A 25 -5.68 -5.83 -7.52
C LYS A 25 -5.84 -5.38 -6.09
N LEU A 26 -6.63 -4.33 -5.84
CA LEU A 26 -6.98 -3.89 -4.49
C LEU A 26 -7.67 -5.00 -3.70
N GLU A 27 -8.67 -5.68 -4.27
CA GLU A 27 -9.35 -6.80 -3.61
C GLU A 27 -8.41 -7.97 -3.33
N ARG A 28 -7.54 -8.30 -4.28
CA ARG A 28 -6.65 -9.47 -4.17
C ARG A 28 -5.43 -9.24 -3.28
N PHE A 29 -4.87 -8.03 -3.29
CA PHE A 29 -3.57 -7.72 -2.70
C PHE A 29 -3.56 -6.48 -1.80
N GLY A 30 -4.62 -5.68 -1.77
CA GLY A 30 -4.64 -4.40 -1.07
C GLY A 30 -4.38 -4.53 0.43
N LYS A 31 -5.08 -5.46 1.09
CA LYS A 31 -4.97 -5.67 2.54
C LYS A 31 -3.53 -5.97 2.99
N PRO A 32 -2.81 -6.98 2.45
CA PRO A 32 -1.44 -7.26 2.89
C PRO A 32 -0.46 -6.12 2.58
N PHE A 33 -0.60 -5.44 1.43
CA PHE A 33 0.27 -4.31 1.11
C PHE A 33 0.05 -3.11 2.03
N MET A 34 -1.20 -2.70 2.27
CA MET A 34 -1.50 -1.60 3.19
C MET A 34 -1.05 -1.90 4.63
N ALA A 35 -1.14 -3.17 5.07
CA ALA A 35 -0.64 -3.57 6.39
C ALA A 35 0.89 -3.42 6.48
N LEU A 36 1.62 -3.89 5.47
CA LEU A 36 3.08 -3.77 5.40
C LEU A 36 3.51 -2.30 5.37
N ILE A 37 2.89 -1.48 4.53
CA ILE A 37 3.21 -0.05 4.42
C ILE A 37 2.92 0.66 5.74
N ARG A 38 1.82 0.32 6.43
CA ARG A 38 1.49 0.89 7.73
C ARG A 38 2.53 0.54 8.80
N ALA A 39 2.91 -0.74 8.90
CA ALA A 39 3.96 -1.17 9.83
C ALA A 39 5.28 -0.39 9.59
N HIS A 40 5.64 -0.21 8.32
CA HIS A 40 6.81 0.59 7.94
C HIS A 40 6.74 2.05 8.40
N VAL A 41 5.59 2.70 8.18
CA VAL A 41 5.38 4.11 8.55
C VAL A 41 5.32 4.30 10.06
N ASP A 42 4.76 3.34 10.79
CA ASP A 42 4.63 3.37 12.24
C ASP A 42 5.95 3.00 12.96
N GLY A 43 6.96 2.50 12.22
CA GLY A 43 8.26 2.10 12.77
C GLY A 43 8.27 0.69 13.36
N ASP A 44 7.23 -0.10 13.11
CA ASP A 44 7.08 -1.49 13.59
C ASP A 44 7.95 -2.48 12.81
N ASP A 45 8.66 -2.02 11.77
CA ASP A 45 9.61 -2.81 10.98
C ASP A 45 11.00 -2.92 11.63
N GLU A 46 11.27 -2.19 12.73
CA GLU A 46 12.55 -2.25 13.46
C GLU A 46 12.56 -3.42 14.49
N GLU A 47 12.72 -4.65 13.99
CA GLU A 47 13.22 -5.80 14.78
C GLU A 47 14.24 -6.63 13.98
#